data_AF-A0A5K0Z7A9-F1
#
_entry.id   AF-A0A5K0Z7A9-F1
#
_cell.length_a   1.000
_cell.length_b   1.000
_cell.length_c   1.000
_cell.angle_alpha   90.00
_cell.angle_beta   90.00
_cell.angle_gamma   90.00
#
_symmetry.space_group_name_H-M   'P 1'
#
loop_
_entity.id
_entity.type
_entity.pdbx_description
1 polymer ?
#
loop_
_entity_poly.entity_id
_entity_poly.type
_entity_poly.pdbx_seq_one_letter_code
_entity_poly.pdbx_strand_id
1 'polypeptide(L)'
;MPSMSQPDLACLPLMLLKGTRMPPPFSSPDAMAPLRLPFLLFLLFLWASASASAPPPSSFHHHHHHSHIHHHSSHPSSSLRGPSPAPASAPSSAISQACSATRYPDTCAITLSQSAAGHGAIDLTRSAILASAASLQTARSTADAILASSGSDKNRTNAARNCIELLGYSARRLGVVTAPGVLESHVKDARAWLSAGLTYQYDCWSALKYVNTTKQVDSAMAFLADLLNVTSNALSMVFALDRFGTDTASWGPPQTERDGFVPATGAPSKESPTLPSRLQRGFDSLSPDVVVCKDGSNGCLGTIQAAVDSAPSHGSALFVIKIKEGVYDEIVRVPYDKTNVVFLGDGMGKTVITGNLNAQMIGVSTYNTATV
;
A
#
# COMPACT_ATOMS: atom_id res chain seq x y z
N MET A 1 7.15 3.66 18.86
CA MET A 1 6.82 3.31 17.46
C MET A 1 6.03 2.01 17.48
N PRO A 2 4.70 2.01 17.28
CA PRO A 2 3.99 0.75 17.11
C PRO A 2 3.86 0.41 15.62
N SER A 3 4.23 -0.84 15.33
CA SER A 3 3.93 -1.61 14.13
C SER A 3 2.46 -1.48 13.75
N MET A 4 2.20 -1.02 12.52
CA MET A 4 0.88 -0.96 11.93
C MET A 4 0.71 -2.21 11.07
N SER A 5 -0.07 -3.16 11.57
CA SER A 5 -0.46 -4.39 10.88
C SER A 5 -1.26 -4.04 9.61
N GLN A 6 -0.78 -4.53 8.47
CA GLN A 6 -1.43 -4.44 7.16
C GLN A 6 -2.81 -5.12 7.20
N PRO A 7 -3.86 -4.53 6.60
CA PRO A 7 -5.02 -5.29 6.19
C PRO A 7 -4.77 -5.91 4.81
N ASP A 8 -5.04 -7.21 4.68
CA ASP A 8 -5.03 -7.96 3.44
C ASP A 8 -5.94 -7.32 2.39
N LEU A 9 -5.35 -6.62 1.41
CA LEU A 9 -6.03 -6.15 0.21
C LEU A 9 -5.85 -7.18 -0.90
N ALA A 10 -6.81 -8.11 -1.00
CA ALA A 10 -6.96 -9.00 -2.14
C ALA A 10 -7.49 -8.22 -3.36
N CYS A 11 -6.58 -7.63 -4.12
CA CYS A 11 -6.74 -7.42 -5.57
C CYS A 11 -5.44 -7.89 -6.25
N LEU A 12 -5.13 -9.17 -6.09
CA LEU A 12 -4.18 -9.88 -6.95
C LEU A 12 -4.94 -10.46 -8.15
N PRO A 13 -4.33 -10.49 -9.36
CA PRO A 13 -4.79 -11.41 -10.39
C PRO A 13 -4.82 -12.83 -9.79
N LEU A 14 -5.95 -13.51 -9.94
CA LEU A 14 -6.15 -14.84 -9.36
C LEU A 14 -5.32 -15.85 -10.16
N MET A 15 -4.07 -16.04 -9.75
CA MET A 15 -3.19 -17.06 -10.33
C MET A 15 -3.50 -18.39 -9.64
N LEU A 16 -4.05 -19.35 -10.38
CA LEU A 16 -4.46 -20.64 -9.82
C LEU A 16 -3.78 -21.79 -10.55
N LEU A 17 -2.86 -22.44 -9.83
CA LEU A 17 -2.19 -23.65 -10.27
C LEU A 17 -3.03 -24.87 -9.89
N LYS A 18 -3.21 -25.77 -10.85
CA LYS A 18 -4.01 -27.00 -10.74
C LYS A 18 -3.42 -27.93 -9.67
N GLY A 19 -4.02 -27.97 -8.49
CA GLY A 19 -3.68 -28.92 -7.42
C GLY A 19 -4.12 -30.34 -7.78
N THR A 20 -3.16 -31.22 -8.05
CA THR A 20 -3.40 -32.67 -8.03
C THR A 20 -3.01 -33.22 -6.65
N ARG A 21 -3.78 -34.22 -6.17
CA ARG A 21 -3.70 -34.82 -4.84
C ARG A 21 -2.25 -35.09 -4.39
N MET A 22 -1.93 -34.65 -3.17
CA MET A 22 -0.75 -35.11 -2.43
C MET A 22 -0.80 -36.63 -2.22
N PRO A 23 0.28 -37.39 -2.50
CA PRO A 23 0.48 -38.70 -1.91
C PRO A 23 1.00 -38.57 -0.45
N PRO A 24 0.65 -39.52 0.45
CA PRO A 24 1.12 -39.55 1.84
C PRO A 24 2.63 -39.90 1.94
N PRO A 25 3.26 -39.70 3.12
CA PRO A 25 4.67 -39.31 3.21
C PRO A 25 5.62 -40.48 2.99
N PHE A 26 6.76 -40.19 2.34
CA PHE A 26 7.91 -41.08 2.31
C PHE A 26 8.48 -41.23 3.72
N SER A 27 8.45 -42.48 4.16
CA SER A 27 9.17 -43.08 5.28
C SER A 27 10.67 -42.74 5.26
N SER A 28 11.17 -42.33 6.42
CA SER A 28 12.59 -42.25 6.80
C SER A 28 13.34 -43.58 6.55
N PRO A 29 14.62 -43.56 6.15
CA PRO A 29 15.48 -44.71 6.29
C PRO A 29 16.27 -44.69 7.62
N ASP A 30 16.51 -45.90 8.10
CA ASP A 30 17.01 -46.31 9.41
C ASP A 30 18.44 -45.87 9.77
N ALA A 31 18.68 -45.90 11.09
CA ALA A 31 19.97 -45.84 11.75
C ALA A 31 20.70 -47.22 11.75
N MET A 32 22.04 -47.18 11.74
CA MET A 32 23.05 -48.13 12.28
C MET A 32 24.34 -47.97 11.44
N ALA A 33 25.59 -47.94 11.90
CA ALA A 33 26.28 -48.03 13.20
C ALA A 33 27.78 -47.65 12.94
N PRO A 34 28.68 -47.56 13.95
CA PRO A 34 29.95 -46.81 13.89
C PRO A 34 31.19 -47.67 13.59
N LEU A 35 32.29 -47.04 13.15
CA LEU A 35 33.63 -47.65 13.17
C LEU A 35 34.70 -46.67 13.71
N ARG A 36 35.70 -47.23 14.40
CA ARG A 36 36.64 -46.61 15.35
C ARG A 36 38.03 -46.29 14.76
N LEU A 37 38.65 -45.20 15.27
CA LEU A 37 40.09 -44.94 15.58
C LEU A 37 41.16 -44.99 14.44
N PRO A 38 42.41 -44.47 14.60
CA PRO A 38 43.02 -43.63 15.67
C PRO A 38 43.99 -42.48 15.23
N PHE A 39 44.36 -41.64 16.21
CA PHE A 39 45.65 -40.95 16.55
C PHE A 39 46.83 -40.87 15.56
N LEU A 40 47.45 -39.66 15.47
CA LEU A 40 48.83 -39.26 15.90
C LEU A 40 49.21 -37.92 15.18
N LEU A 41 49.44 -36.80 15.91
CA LEU A 41 50.75 -36.22 16.32
C LEU A 41 51.55 -35.63 15.12
N PHE A 42 52.24 -34.48 15.14
CA PHE A 42 52.69 -33.54 16.16
C PHE A 42 53.42 -32.34 15.48
N LEU A 43 53.85 -31.37 16.29
CA LEU A 43 54.88 -30.31 16.10
C LEU A 43 54.32 -28.93 15.71
N LEU A 44 54.06 -28.04 16.68
CA LEU A 44 54.98 -27.25 17.53
C LEU A 44 55.64 -26.09 16.77
N PHE A 45 55.40 -24.86 17.23
CA PHE A 45 56.46 -24.12 17.96
C PHE A 45 55.88 -23.02 18.83
N LEU A 46 56.37 -23.00 20.08
CA LEU A 46 56.12 -22.05 21.14
C LEU A 46 56.77 -20.69 20.84
N TRP A 47 56.16 -19.61 21.35
CA TRP A 47 56.92 -18.72 22.23
C TRP A 47 56.04 -18.10 23.31
N ALA A 48 56.60 -18.12 24.52
CA ALA A 48 55.99 -17.86 25.82
C ALA A 48 56.18 -16.36 26.18
N SER A 49 55.14 -15.67 26.65
CA SER A 49 54.83 -15.33 28.06
C SER A 49 55.74 -14.30 28.74
N ALA A 50 55.14 -13.17 29.18
CA ALA A 50 55.06 -12.72 30.58
C ALA A 50 54.53 -11.27 30.61
N SER A 51 53.28 -11.00 31.04
CA SER A 51 52.78 -10.86 32.42
C SER A 51 52.97 -9.46 33.00
N ALA A 52 51.88 -8.68 33.14
CA ALA A 52 51.52 -7.99 34.39
C ALA A 52 50.15 -7.30 34.28
N SER A 53 49.40 -7.42 35.36
CA SER A 53 48.01 -7.06 35.67
C SER A 53 47.68 -5.56 35.76
N ALA A 54 46.43 -5.17 35.42
CA ALA A 54 45.66 -4.15 36.13
C ALA A 54 44.12 -4.22 35.81
N PRO A 55 43.23 -3.88 36.77
CA PRO A 55 41.75 -4.03 36.71
C PRO A 55 41.01 -2.73 36.25
N PRO A 56 39.65 -2.69 36.20
CA PRO A 56 38.88 -1.92 35.21
C PRO A 56 38.47 -0.49 35.67
N PRO A 57 37.87 0.31 34.76
CA PRO A 57 36.64 1.00 35.18
C PRO A 57 35.55 1.18 34.11
N SER A 58 34.31 0.96 34.59
CA SER A 58 33.08 1.76 34.38
C SER A 58 33.03 2.82 33.28
N SER A 59 32.13 2.63 32.32
CA SER A 59 31.62 3.70 31.45
C SER A 59 30.58 4.54 32.19
N PHE A 60 30.94 5.80 32.46
CA PHE A 60 30.03 6.83 32.93
C PHE A 60 29.03 7.24 31.84
N HIS A 61 27.75 7.20 32.17
CA HIS A 61 26.72 7.96 31.46
C HIS A 61 26.92 9.46 31.72
N HIS A 62 27.14 10.24 30.67
CA HIS A 62 26.93 11.68 30.70
C HIS A 62 25.71 12.04 29.87
N HIS A 63 24.64 12.39 30.59
CA HIS A 63 23.54 13.18 30.08
C HIS A 63 24.01 14.62 29.89
N HIS A 64 24.12 15.09 28.65
CA HIS A 64 24.18 16.52 28.37
C HIS A 64 22.75 17.04 28.15
N HIS A 65 22.24 17.70 29.19
CA HIS A 65 21.15 18.66 29.12
C HIS A 65 21.69 19.95 28.48
N HIS A 66 21.24 20.31 27.28
CA HIS A 66 21.46 21.65 26.73
C HIS A 66 20.26 22.53 27.07
N SER A 67 20.41 23.34 28.13
CA SER A 67 19.51 24.44 28.45
C SER A 67 20.00 25.69 27.72
N HIS A 68 19.30 26.12 26.66
CA HIS A 68 19.55 27.42 26.05
C HIS A 68 18.73 28.49 26.77
N ILE A 69 19.42 29.31 27.55
CA ILE A 69 18.92 30.57 28.11
C ILE A 69 19.07 31.63 27.00
N HIS A 70 17.95 32.15 26.49
CA HIS A 70 17.94 33.32 25.62
C HIS A 70 17.83 34.60 26.47
N HIS A 71 18.87 35.42 26.44
CA HIS A 71 18.82 36.81 26.89
C HIS A 71 18.01 37.66 25.90
N HIS A 72 16.92 38.26 26.36
CA HIS A 72 16.20 39.30 25.62
C HIS A 72 16.90 40.65 25.83
N SER A 73 17.56 41.15 24.78
CA SER A 73 17.93 42.55 24.65
C SER A 73 16.89 43.25 23.78
N SER A 74 16.19 44.22 24.36
CA SER A 74 15.16 45.04 23.72
C SER A 74 15.79 46.19 22.93
N HIS A 75 15.61 46.19 21.61
CA HIS A 75 15.67 47.41 20.79
C HIS A 75 14.40 47.53 19.93
N PRO A 76 13.84 48.74 19.78
CA PRO A 76 12.53 48.93 19.17
C PRO A 76 12.66 48.94 17.65
N SER A 77 11.90 48.09 16.98
CA SER A 77 11.70 48.15 15.52
C SER A 77 10.23 48.35 15.22
N SER A 78 9.95 49.45 14.54
CA SER A 78 8.65 49.90 14.06
C SER A 78 7.98 48.86 13.16
N SER A 79 6.90 48.26 13.64
CA SER A 79 6.06 47.33 12.89
C SER A 79 5.05 48.10 12.02
N LEU A 80 5.31 48.15 10.70
CA LEU A 80 4.25 48.34 9.70
C LEU A 80 3.34 47.10 9.72
N ARG A 81 2.13 47.30 10.23
CA ARG A 81 1.08 46.29 10.37
C ARG A 81 0.53 45.91 8.99
N GLY A 82 1.01 44.79 8.44
CA GLY A 82 0.30 44.09 7.36
C GLY A 82 -0.99 43.44 7.86
N PRO A 83 -2.02 43.25 7.01
CA PRO A 83 -3.30 42.72 7.44
C PRO A 83 -3.15 41.26 7.91
N SER A 84 -3.59 41.00 9.14
CA SER A 84 -3.73 39.67 9.72
C SER A 84 -4.74 38.85 8.89
N PRO A 85 -4.46 37.57 8.60
CA PRO A 85 -5.51 36.69 8.08
C PRO A 85 -6.64 36.60 9.10
N ALA A 86 -7.88 36.64 8.61
CA ALA A 86 -9.08 36.61 9.44
C ALA A 86 -9.12 35.31 10.30
N PRO A 87 -9.68 35.35 11.52
CA PRO A 87 -9.90 34.14 12.31
C PRO A 87 -10.85 33.22 11.55
N ALA A 88 -10.46 31.96 11.36
CA ALA A 88 -11.37 30.94 10.86
C ALA A 88 -12.60 30.87 11.79
N SER A 89 -13.79 31.02 11.23
CA SER A 89 -15.07 30.86 11.94
C SER A 89 -15.12 29.52 12.67
N ALA A 90 -15.62 29.50 13.90
CA ALA A 90 -15.79 28.26 14.66
C ALA A 90 -16.60 27.23 13.85
N PRO A 91 -16.22 25.93 13.85
CA PRO A 91 -16.93 24.92 13.10
C PRO A 91 -18.38 24.79 13.60
N SER A 92 -19.32 24.51 12.68
CA SER A 92 -20.72 24.26 13.06
C SER A 92 -20.82 23.02 13.95
N SER A 93 -21.90 22.91 14.73
CA SER A 93 -22.14 21.74 15.59
C SER A 93 -22.14 20.43 14.80
N ALA A 94 -22.68 20.43 13.58
CA ALA A 94 -22.67 19.28 12.68
C ALA A 94 -21.25 18.87 12.25
N ILE A 95 -20.38 19.82 11.91
CA ILE A 95 -18.98 19.55 11.58
C ILE A 95 -18.25 18.98 12.80
N SER A 96 -18.43 19.58 13.97
CA SER A 96 -17.78 19.12 15.21
C SER A 96 -18.19 17.69 15.56
N GLN A 97 -19.50 17.37 15.45
CA GLN A 97 -20.00 16.01 15.66
C GLN A 97 -19.46 15.03 14.62
N ALA A 98 -19.44 15.38 13.34
CA ALA A 98 -18.91 14.49 12.32
C ALA A 98 -17.40 14.24 12.50
N CYS A 99 -16.64 15.27 12.89
CA CYS A 99 -15.19 15.16 13.10
C CYS A 99 -14.79 14.42 14.38
N SER A 100 -15.70 14.18 15.33
CA SER A 100 -15.45 13.30 16.49
C SER A 100 -15.14 11.86 16.05
N ALA A 101 -15.59 11.48 14.85
CA ALA A 101 -15.28 10.19 14.23
C ALA A 101 -13.80 10.00 13.91
N THR A 102 -13.03 11.09 13.84
CA THR A 102 -11.76 11.11 13.09
C THR A 102 -10.53 11.07 14.00
N ARG A 103 -9.40 10.62 13.44
CA ARG A 103 -8.11 10.62 14.14
C ARG A 103 -7.50 12.02 14.26
N TYR A 104 -7.83 12.92 13.33
CA TYR A 104 -7.32 14.29 13.28
C TYR A 104 -8.49 15.28 13.25
N PRO A 105 -9.22 15.47 14.38
CA PRO A 105 -10.46 16.26 14.42
C PRO A 105 -10.27 17.72 14.00
N ASP A 106 -9.14 18.33 14.35
CA ASP A 106 -8.84 19.72 13.95
C ASP A 106 -8.65 19.84 12.44
N THR A 107 -7.87 18.91 11.84
CA THR A 107 -7.70 18.84 10.38
C THR A 107 -9.04 18.59 9.69
N CYS A 108 -9.88 17.70 10.23
CA CYS A 108 -11.23 17.45 9.72
C CYS A 108 -12.07 18.73 9.73
N ALA A 109 -12.10 19.45 10.85
CA ALA A 109 -12.89 20.67 10.99
C ALA A 109 -12.42 21.76 10.02
N ILE A 110 -11.11 21.96 9.89
CA ILE A 110 -10.52 22.90 8.93
C ILE A 110 -10.93 22.50 7.49
N THR A 111 -10.76 21.24 7.11
CA THR A 111 -11.12 20.75 5.78
C THR A 111 -12.61 20.96 5.47
N LEU A 112 -13.50 20.63 6.41
CA LEU A 112 -14.96 20.74 6.18
C LEU A 112 -15.47 22.18 6.25
N SER A 113 -14.84 23.05 7.04
CA SER A 113 -15.20 24.47 7.12
C SER A 113 -15.01 25.22 5.80
N GLN A 114 -14.15 24.69 4.93
CA GLN A 114 -13.89 25.24 3.59
C GLN A 114 -14.89 24.72 2.53
N SER A 115 -15.72 23.72 2.88
CA SER A 115 -16.70 23.14 1.96
C SER A 115 -18.01 23.92 1.95
N ALA A 116 -18.57 24.15 0.76
CA ALA A 116 -19.88 24.79 0.59
C ALA A 116 -21.05 23.78 0.65
N ALA A 117 -20.79 22.55 1.08
CA ALA A 117 -21.75 21.45 1.02
C ALA A 117 -22.76 21.45 2.19
N GLY A 118 -23.77 20.60 2.08
CA GLY A 118 -24.77 20.39 3.12
C GLY A 118 -24.16 19.91 4.45
N HIS A 119 -24.94 20.07 5.53
CA HIS A 119 -24.52 19.69 6.88
C HIS A 119 -24.91 18.25 7.27
N GLY A 120 -25.41 17.45 6.32
CA GLY A 120 -25.75 16.05 6.55
C GLY A 120 -24.53 15.14 6.60
N ALA A 121 -24.63 14.01 7.30
CA ALA A 121 -23.56 13.02 7.45
C ALA A 121 -22.92 12.61 6.12
N ILE A 122 -23.74 12.31 5.11
CA ILE A 122 -23.29 11.90 3.77
C ILE A 122 -22.60 13.06 3.05
N ASP A 123 -23.14 14.27 3.14
CA ASP A 123 -22.56 15.46 2.49
C ASP A 123 -21.21 15.83 3.08
N LEU A 124 -21.09 15.78 4.41
CA LEU A 124 -19.83 15.99 5.12
C LEU A 124 -18.81 14.91 4.78
N THR A 125 -19.22 13.64 4.76
CA THR A 125 -18.35 12.51 4.37
C THR A 125 -17.87 12.67 2.92
N ARG A 126 -18.78 12.97 1.99
CA ARG A 126 -18.46 13.24 0.59
C ARG A 126 -17.50 14.42 0.45
N SER A 127 -17.71 15.49 1.21
CA SER A 127 -16.85 16.67 1.21
C SER A 127 -15.44 16.37 1.68
N ALA A 128 -15.28 15.56 2.74
CA ALA A 128 -13.97 15.12 3.21
C ALA A 128 -13.22 14.30 2.12
N ILE A 129 -13.93 13.42 1.41
CA ILE A 129 -13.34 12.62 0.33
C ILE A 129 -12.99 13.51 -0.87
N LEU A 130 -13.85 14.45 -1.24
CA LEU A 130 -13.58 15.41 -2.32
C LEU A 130 -12.37 16.30 -2.02
N ALA A 131 -12.17 16.71 -0.76
CA ALA A 131 -11.00 17.47 -0.35
C ALA A 131 -9.70 16.67 -0.52
N SER A 132 -9.71 15.38 -0.18
CA SER A 132 -8.61 14.46 -0.48
C SER A 132 -8.40 14.30 -1.99
N ALA A 133 -9.48 14.09 -2.75
CA ALA A 133 -9.42 13.93 -4.20
C ALA A 133 -8.85 15.16 -4.92
N ALA A 134 -9.20 16.37 -4.46
CA ALA A 134 -8.62 17.62 -4.98
C ALA A 134 -7.12 17.72 -4.70
N SER A 135 -6.69 17.31 -3.50
CA SER A 135 -5.28 17.32 -3.10
C SER A 135 -4.42 16.31 -3.87
N LEU A 136 -5.00 15.23 -4.41
CA LEU A 136 -4.29 14.25 -5.24
C LEU A 136 -3.73 14.84 -6.53
N GLN A 137 -4.38 15.85 -7.11
CA GLN A 137 -3.87 16.51 -8.30
C GLN A 137 -2.55 17.26 -7.99
N THR A 138 -2.48 17.91 -6.84
CA THR A 138 -1.25 18.56 -6.34
C THR A 138 -0.20 17.52 -5.97
N ALA A 139 -0.58 16.42 -5.31
CA ALA A 139 0.36 15.33 -5.01
C ALA A 139 1.02 14.82 -6.29
N ARG A 140 0.22 14.60 -7.35
CA ARG A 140 0.71 14.10 -8.62
C ARG A 140 1.64 15.10 -9.31
N SER A 141 1.29 16.38 -9.33
CA SER A 141 2.15 17.41 -9.93
C SER A 141 3.49 17.55 -9.21
N THR A 142 3.53 17.39 -7.88
CA THR A 142 4.80 17.34 -7.15
C THR A 142 5.65 16.13 -7.52
N ALA A 143 5.02 14.96 -7.71
CA ALA A 143 5.72 13.75 -8.15
C ALA A 143 6.24 13.87 -9.60
N ASP A 144 5.46 14.47 -10.51
CA ASP A 144 5.89 14.80 -11.87
C ASP A 144 7.09 15.76 -11.87
N ALA A 145 7.09 16.75 -10.98
CA ALA A 145 8.20 17.69 -10.83
C ALA A 145 9.48 17.03 -10.29
N ILE A 146 9.35 16.04 -9.38
CA ILE A 146 10.48 15.21 -8.92
C ILE A 146 11.01 14.35 -10.06
N LEU A 147 10.11 13.76 -10.87
CA LEU A 147 10.50 12.97 -12.03
C LEU A 147 11.30 13.82 -13.03
N ALA A 148 10.83 15.02 -13.34
CA ALA A 148 11.49 15.94 -14.26
C ALA A 148 12.87 16.41 -13.74
N SER A 149 13.03 16.61 -12.43
CA SER A 149 14.29 17.02 -11.81
C SER A 149 15.23 15.85 -11.48
N SER A 150 14.83 14.61 -11.81
CA SER A 150 15.59 13.41 -11.41
C SER A 150 16.95 13.27 -12.09
N GLY A 151 17.14 13.84 -13.28
CA GLY A 151 18.40 13.73 -14.03
C GLY A 151 18.77 12.26 -14.29
N SER A 152 19.99 11.87 -13.92
CA SER A 152 20.49 10.49 -14.04
C SER A 152 20.22 9.61 -12.81
N ASP A 153 19.56 10.14 -11.77
CA ASP A 153 19.24 9.38 -10.56
C ASP A 153 18.08 8.40 -10.84
N LYS A 154 18.45 7.17 -11.17
CA LYS A 154 17.52 6.08 -11.46
C LYS A 154 16.61 5.73 -10.29
N ASN A 155 17.08 5.84 -9.05
CA ASN A 155 16.27 5.52 -7.86
C ASN A 155 15.17 6.56 -7.70
N ARG A 156 15.52 7.84 -7.80
CA ARG A 156 14.56 8.94 -7.73
C ARG A 156 13.59 8.95 -8.91
N THR A 157 14.06 8.68 -10.13
CA THR A 157 13.21 8.50 -11.31
C THR A 157 12.18 7.40 -11.07
N ASN A 158 12.61 6.24 -10.56
CA ASN A 158 11.72 5.11 -10.31
C ASN A 158 10.72 5.38 -9.18
N ALA A 159 11.18 5.95 -8.06
CA ALA A 159 10.31 6.34 -6.95
C ALA A 159 9.23 7.33 -7.39
N ALA A 160 9.59 8.34 -8.20
CA ALA A 160 8.64 9.31 -8.74
C ALA A 160 7.61 8.65 -9.69
N ARG A 161 8.05 7.77 -10.60
CA ARG A 161 7.15 7.01 -11.50
C ARG A 161 6.15 6.16 -10.73
N ASN A 162 6.62 5.41 -9.73
CA ASN A 162 5.75 4.59 -8.89
C ASN A 162 4.76 5.47 -8.12
N CYS A 163 5.22 6.59 -7.56
CA CYS A 163 4.32 7.52 -6.88
C CYS A 163 3.22 8.07 -7.81
N ILE A 164 3.56 8.50 -9.04
CA ILE A 164 2.58 8.98 -10.03
C ILE A 164 1.52 7.91 -10.32
N GLU A 165 1.94 6.66 -10.50
CA GLU A 165 1.06 5.52 -10.76
C GLU A 165 0.11 5.26 -9.58
N LEU A 166 0.66 5.16 -8.37
CA LEU A 166 -0.08 4.92 -7.13
C LEU A 166 -1.09 6.04 -6.85
N LEU A 167 -0.70 7.31 -7.01
CA LEU A 167 -1.62 8.44 -6.87
C LEU A 167 -2.73 8.41 -7.92
N GLY A 168 -2.44 7.92 -9.13
CA GLY A 168 -3.43 7.64 -10.15
C GLY A 168 -4.46 6.59 -9.72
N TYR A 169 -4.01 5.51 -9.06
CA TYR A 169 -4.90 4.50 -8.48
C TYR A 169 -5.74 5.06 -7.33
N SER A 170 -5.14 5.86 -6.45
CA SER A 170 -5.87 6.58 -5.40
C SER A 170 -6.97 7.46 -5.99
N ALA A 171 -6.65 8.27 -7.01
CA ALA A 171 -7.62 9.18 -7.62
C ALA A 171 -8.82 8.43 -8.22
N ARG A 172 -8.58 7.30 -8.89
CA ARG A 172 -9.64 6.44 -9.44
C ARG A 172 -10.53 5.86 -8.33
N ARG A 173 -9.94 5.35 -7.26
CA ARG A 173 -10.69 4.79 -6.11
C ARG A 173 -11.55 5.86 -5.45
N LEU A 174 -10.98 7.02 -5.12
CA LEU A 174 -11.72 8.11 -4.49
C LEU A 174 -12.83 8.64 -5.42
N GLY A 175 -12.57 8.75 -6.72
CA GLY A 175 -13.58 9.15 -7.71
C GLY A 175 -14.82 8.26 -7.71
N VAL A 176 -14.63 6.93 -7.66
CA VAL A 176 -15.74 5.97 -7.55
C VAL A 176 -16.53 6.18 -6.27
N VAL A 177 -15.85 6.37 -5.12
CA VAL A 177 -16.51 6.56 -3.83
C VAL A 177 -17.37 7.83 -3.80
N THR A 178 -16.93 8.89 -4.48
CA THR A 178 -17.66 10.17 -4.53
C THR A 178 -18.86 10.18 -5.47
N ALA A 179 -19.05 9.14 -6.29
CA ALA A 179 -20.18 9.07 -7.21
C ALA A 179 -21.53 9.05 -6.45
N PRO A 180 -22.58 9.65 -7.03
CA PRO A 180 -23.91 9.68 -6.39
C PRO A 180 -24.41 8.27 -6.06
N GLY A 181 -24.95 8.09 -4.85
CA GLY A 181 -25.56 6.82 -4.40
C GLY A 181 -24.59 5.78 -3.83
N VAL A 182 -23.28 5.97 -3.99
CA VAL A 182 -22.27 4.99 -3.51
C VAL A 182 -22.16 5.00 -1.99
N LEU A 183 -22.09 6.18 -1.35
CA LEU A 183 -22.03 6.28 0.11
C LEU A 183 -23.34 5.84 0.78
N GLU A 184 -24.45 5.97 0.07
CA GLU A 184 -25.79 5.64 0.55
C GLU A 184 -26.09 4.14 0.45
N SER A 185 -25.68 3.51 -0.66
CA SER A 185 -26.08 2.13 -0.98
C SER A 185 -24.94 1.10 -0.90
N HIS A 186 -23.69 1.55 -0.98
CA HIS A 186 -22.50 0.70 -1.08
C HIS A 186 -21.40 1.15 -0.10
N VAL A 187 -21.78 1.58 1.11
CA VAL A 187 -20.84 2.16 2.10
C VAL A 187 -19.69 1.21 2.48
N LYS A 188 -19.91 -0.11 2.44
CA LYS A 188 -18.87 -1.12 2.69
C LYS A 188 -17.83 -1.18 1.57
N ASP A 189 -18.29 -1.13 0.31
CA ASP A 189 -17.39 -1.04 -0.84
C ASP A 189 -16.65 0.29 -0.85
N ALA A 190 -17.37 1.38 -0.51
CA ALA A 190 -16.79 2.71 -0.34
C ALA A 190 -15.65 2.70 0.68
N ARG A 191 -15.85 2.05 1.83
CA ARG A 191 -14.83 1.86 2.86
C ARG A 191 -13.63 1.09 2.32
N ALA A 192 -13.85 0.01 1.59
CA ALA A 192 -12.77 -0.79 1.01
C ALA A 192 -11.97 -0.01 -0.04
N TRP A 193 -12.64 0.66 -0.97
CA TRP A 193 -12.00 1.47 -2.01
C TRP A 193 -11.27 2.68 -1.45
N LEU A 194 -11.84 3.37 -0.47
CA LEU A 194 -11.18 4.51 0.17
C LEU A 194 -9.97 4.08 1.00
N SER A 195 -10.04 2.91 1.66
CA SER A 195 -8.88 2.29 2.32
C SER A 195 -7.76 2.00 1.32
N ALA A 196 -8.10 1.43 0.15
CA ALA A 196 -7.14 1.22 -0.92
C ALA A 196 -6.50 2.54 -1.39
N GLY A 197 -7.32 3.58 -1.58
CA GLY A 197 -6.85 4.92 -1.95
C GLY A 197 -5.85 5.50 -0.94
N LEU A 198 -6.15 5.39 0.36
CA LEU A 198 -5.25 5.81 1.43
C LEU A 198 -3.93 5.03 1.40
N THR A 199 -3.97 3.72 1.19
CA THR A 199 -2.76 2.90 1.07
C THR A 199 -1.91 3.32 -0.12
N TYR A 200 -2.49 3.58 -1.28
CA TYR A 200 -1.73 4.05 -2.45
C TYR A 200 -1.05 5.40 -2.21
N GLN A 201 -1.70 6.33 -1.49
CA GLN A 201 -1.06 7.58 -1.06
C GLN A 201 0.13 7.32 -0.15
N TYR A 202 -0.01 6.38 0.78
CA TYR A 202 1.06 6.01 1.72
C TYR A 202 2.24 5.37 0.99
N ASP A 203 1.96 4.49 0.03
CA ASP A 203 2.98 3.83 -0.76
C ASP A 203 3.78 4.83 -1.60
N CYS A 204 3.13 5.86 -2.16
CA CYS A 204 3.84 6.97 -2.81
C CYS A 204 4.77 7.68 -1.81
N TRP A 205 4.25 8.08 -0.64
CA TRP A 205 5.05 8.74 0.40
C TRP A 205 6.25 7.90 0.82
N SER A 206 6.03 6.60 1.03
CA SER A 206 7.03 5.62 1.40
C SER A 206 8.08 5.44 0.30
N ALA A 207 7.70 5.43 -0.98
CA ALA A 207 8.65 5.35 -2.08
C ALA A 207 9.60 6.55 -2.10
N LEU A 208 9.08 7.76 -1.87
CA LEU A 208 9.87 8.99 -1.82
C LEU A 208 10.82 9.05 -0.61
N LYS A 209 10.43 8.43 0.52
CA LYS A 209 11.25 8.36 1.74
C LYS A 209 12.65 7.81 1.49
N TYR A 210 12.79 6.81 0.63
CA TYR A 210 14.08 6.17 0.34
C TYR A 210 14.98 6.98 -0.60
N VAL A 211 14.47 8.08 -1.17
CA VAL A 211 15.20 9.00 -2.06
C VAL A 211 15.12 10.45 -1.58
N ASN A 212 14.90 10.66 -0.27
CA ASN A 212 14.79 12.00 0.33
C ASN A 212 16.16 12.67 0.48
N THR A 213 16.73 13.09 -0.66
CA THR A 213 18.03 13.75 -0.75
C THR A 213 17.94 15.21 -1.17
N THR A 214 16.73 15.70 -1.50
CA THR A 214 16.50 17.08 -1.93
C THR A 214 15.34 17.72 -1.18
N LYS A 215 15.39 19.04 -1.02
CA LYS A 215 14.28 19.82 -0.43
C LYS A 215 12.96 19.63 -1.15
N GLN A 216 13.00 19.36 -2.46
CA GLN A 216 11.81 19.11 -3.27
C GLN A 216 11.13 17.80 -2.87
N VAL A 217 11.90 16.72 -2.67
CA VAL A 217 11.38 15.43 -2.21
C VAL A 217 10.84 15.56 -0.78
N ASP A 218 11.58 16.24 0.09
CA ASP A 218 11.15 16.51 1.47
C ASP A 218 9.81 17.27 1.54
N SER A 219 9.67 18.32 0.74
CA SER A 219 8.43 19.11 0.66
C SER A 219 7.25 18.29 0.13
N ALA A 220 7.49 17.43 -0.88
CA ALA A 220 6.46 16.53 -1.40
C ALA A 220 6.02 15.49 -0.35
N MET A 221 6.97 14.95 0.41
CA MET A 221 6.68 14.04 1.51
C MET A 221 5.87 14.71 2.62
N ALA A 222 6.18 15.96 2.98
CA ALA A 222 5.39 16.72 3.95
C ALA A 222 3.95 16.92 3.46
N PHE A 223 3.77 17.34 2.21
CA PHE A 223 2.45 17.48 1.58
C PHE A 223 1.66 16.16 1.58
N LEU A 224 2.29 15.05 1.20
CA LEU A 224 1.67 13.73 1.21
C LEU A 224 1.29 13.28 2.63
N ALA A 225 2.07 13.62 3.65
CA ALA A 225 1.73 13.31 5.04
C ALA A 225 0.45 14.05 5.49
N ASP A 226 0.29 15.31 5.09
CA ASP A 226 -0.95 16.07 5.34
C ASP A 226 -2.14 15.47 4.58
N LEU A 227 -1.94 15.10 3.31
CA LEU A 227 -2.96 14.43 2.50
C LEU A 227 -3.40 13.10 3.14
N LEU A 228 -2.47 12.31 3.66
CA LEU A 228 -2.78 11.07 4.38
C LEU A 228 -3.69 11.32 5.58
N ASN A 229 -3.49 12.41 6.32
CA ASN A 229 -4.35 12.79 7.44
C ASN A 229 -5.77 13.15 6.98
N VAL A 230 -5.88 13.90 5.89
CA VAL A 230 -7.19 14.26 5.29
C VAL A 230 -7.93 13.01 4.81
N THR A 231 -7.26 12.12 4.08
CA THR A 231 -7.86 10.87 3.58
C THR A 231 -8.21 9.92 4.73
N SER A 232 -7.39 9.86 5.78
CA SER A 232 -7.64 9.07 6.99
C SER A 232 -8.88 9.54 7.74
N ASN A 233 -9.08 10.87 7.85
CA ASN A 233 -10.30 11.44 8.42
C ASN A 233 -11.53 11.06 7.59
N ALA A 234 -11.45 11.19 6.26
CA ALA A 234 -12.52 10.79 5.36
C ALA A 234 -12.88 9.30 5.52
N LEU A 235 -11.87 8.42 5.61
CA LEU A 235 -12.08 7.00 5.86
C LEU A 235 -12.73 6.72 7.22
N SER A 236 -12.35 7.47 8.25
CA SER A 236 -12.95 7.35 9.58
C SER A 236 -14.43 7.74 9.57
N MET A 237 -14.80 8.79 8.81
CA MET A 237 -16.20 9.18 8.61
C MET A 237 -16.99 8.11 7.84
N VAL A 238 -16.40 7.49 6.81
CA VAL A 238 -17.04 6.36 6.10
C VAL A 238 -17.25 5.16 7.03
N PHE A 239 -16.30 4.86 7.91
CA PHE A 239 -16.45 3.81 8.92
C PHE A 239 -17.59 4.14 9.89
N ALA A 240 -17.68 5.38 10.36
CA ALA A 240 -18.75 5.82 11.24
C ALA A 240 -20.12 5.77 10.55
N LEU A 241 -20.19 6.14 9.27
CA LEU A 241 -21.39 6.05 8.44
C LEU A 241 -21.86 4.59 8.26
N ASP A 242 -20.94 3.66 7.98
CA ASP A 242 -21.22 2.21 7.88
C ASP A 242 -21.78 1.66 9.21
N ARG A 243 -21.26 2.15 10.34
CA ARG A 243 -21.60 1.62 11.67
C ARG A 243 -22.84 2.25 12.31
N PHE A 244 -22.95 3.57 12.25
CA PHE A 244 -23.93 4.35 13.00
C PHE A 244 -24.95 5.03 12.08
N GLY A 245 -24.82 4.86 10.76
CA GLY A 245 -25.66 5.56 9.80
C GLY A 245 -25.44 7.06 9.85
N THR A 246 -26.51 7.82 9.57
CA THR A 246 -26.45 9.28 9.40
C THR A 246 -26.52 10.05 10.72
N ASP A 247 -26.61 9.39 11.87
CA ASP A 247 -26.61 10.04 13.19
C ASP A 247 -25.19 10.38 13.63
N THR A 248 -24.73 11.59 13.28
CA THR A 248 -23.40 12.09 13.62
C THR A 248 -23.18 12.26 15.12
N ALA A 249 -24.23 12.31 15.95
CA ALA A 249 -24.07 12.37 17.39
C ALA A 249 -23.55 11.05 17.98
N SER A 250 -23.81 9.93 17.29
CA SER A 250 -23.33 8.60 17.65
C SER A 250 -21.93 8.29 17.10
N TRP A 251 -21.36 9.19 16.29
CA TRP A 251 -20.05 8.96 15.67
C TRP A 251 -18.91 9.11 16.69
N GLY A 252 -17.90 8.25 16.53
CA GLY A 252 -16.70 8.25 17.36
C GLY A 252 -15.53 7.57 16.64
N PRO A 253 -14.32 7.61 17.23
CA PRO A 253 -13.12 7.11 16.59
C PRO A 253 -13.24 5.65 16.13
N PRO A 254 -12.55 5.24 15.04
CA PRO A 254 -12.62 3.87 14.56
C PRO A 254 -12.11 2.90 15.64
N GLN A 255 -12.88 1.85 15.91
CA GLN A 255 -12.51 0.79 16.85
C GLN A 255 -11.92 -0.40 16.10
N THR A 256 -10.89 -1.00 16.68
CA THR A 256 -10.23 -2.22 16.19
C THR A 256 -10.60 -3.43 17.04
N GLU A 257 -10.29 -4.64 16.59
CA GLU A 257 -10.47 -5.86 17.41
C GLU A 257 -9.78 -5.76 18.77
N ARG A 258 -8.67 -5.02 18.84
CA ARG A 258 -7.95 -4.72 20.09
C ARG A 258 -8.79 -3.88 21.07
N ASP A 259 -9.71 -3.07 20.56
CA ASP A 259 -10.63 -2.24 21.34
C ASP A 259 -11.93 -3.00 21.69
N GLY A 260 -11.95 -4.32 21.48
CA GLY A 260 -13.12 -5.16 21.69
C GLY A 260 -14.14 -5.08 20.56
N PHE A 261 -13.80 -4.45 19.42
CA PHE A 261 -14.66 -4.46 18.25
C PHE A 261 -14.62 -5.83 17.58
N VAL A 262 -15.65 -6.62 17.81
CA VAL A 262 -15.93 -7.80 17.00
C VAL A 262 -16.95 -7.36 15.95
N PRO A 263 -16.61 -7.36 14.64
CA PRO A 263 -17.62 -7.16 13.61
C PRO A 263 -18.74 -8.16 13.87
N ALA A 264 -20.01 -7.75 13.77
CA ALA A 264 -21.11 -8.68 13.92
C ALA A 264 -20.99 -9.78 12.85
N THR A 265 -20.39 -10.92 13.20
CA THR A 265 -20.35 -12.13 12.39
C THR A 265 -21.73 -12.78 12.50
N GLY A 266 -22.73 -12.13 11.90
CA GLY A 266 -24.14 -12.36 12.22
C GLY A 266 -25.09 -12.40 11.03
N ALA A 267 -24.58 -12.56 9.81
CA ALA A 267 -25.34 -13.09 8.69
C ALA A 267 -24.32 -13.58 7.65
N PRO A 268 -24.50 -14.75 7.02
CA PRO A 268 -23.85 -14.96 5.74
C PRO A 268 -24.31 -13.79 4.87
N SER A 269 -23.39 -12.95 4.41
CA SER A 269 -23.71 -12.12 3.27
C SER A 269 -24.20 -13.10 2.21
N LYS A 270 -25.46 -12.95 1.76
CA LYS A 270 -25.92 -13.66 0.55
C LYS A 270 -25.04 -13.30 -0.65
N GLU A 271 -24.28 -12.22 -0.52
CA GLU A 271 -23.10 -11.89 -1.30
C GLU A 271 -21.84 -12.42 -0.60
N SER A 272 -21.66 -13.74 -0.62
CA SER A 272 -20.29 -14.23 -0.82
C SER A 272 -19.84 -13.61 -2.15
N PRO A 273 -18.57 -13.18 -2.34
CA PRO A 273 -18.10 -12.77 -3.65
C PRO A 273 -18.47 -13.89 -4.60
N THR A 274 -19.51 -13.69 -5.40
CA THR A 274 -19.93 -14.71 -6.35
C THR A 274 -18.83 -14.69 -7.36
N LEU A 275 -17.90 -15.63 -7.21
CA LEU A 275 -16.98 -16.03 -8.27
C LEU A 275 -17.83 -16.02 -9.54
N PRO A 276 -17.47 -15.25 -10.57
CA PRO A 276 -18.26 -15.16 -11.79
C PRO A 276 -18.65 -16.58 -12.20
N SER A 277 -19.90 -16.80 -12.61
CA SER A 277 -20.51 -18.15 -12.69
C SER A 277 -19.69 -19.18 -13.50
N ARG A 278 -18.78 -18.71 -14.37
CA ARG A 278 -17.79 -19.51 -15.09
C ARG A 278 -16.73 -20.15 -14.16
N LEU A 279 -16.26 -19.46 -13.12
CA LEU A 279 -15.27 -19.97 -12.16
C LEU A 279 -15.89 -20.96 -11.16
N GLN A 280 -17.21 -20.93 -10.96
CA GLN A 280 -17.92 -21.87 -10.08
C GLN A 280 -18.02 -23.29 -10.67
N ARG A 281 -17.96 -23.43 -12.01
CA ARG A 281 -18.04 -24.73 -12.70
C ARG A 281 -16.68 -25.45 -12.84
N GLY A 282 -15.64 -24.94 -12.18
CA GLY A 282 -14.29 -25.47 -12.28
C GLY A 282 -13.54 -24.93 -13.50
N PHE A 283 -12.22 -24.78 -13.33
CA PHE A 283 -11.32 -24.13 -14.28
C PHE A 283 -11.15 -24.87 -15.62
N ASP A 284 -11.45 -26.16 -15.63
CA ASP A 284 -11.38 -27.00 -16.84
C ASP A 284 -12.47 -26.67 -17.88
N SER A 285 -13.49 -25.89 -17.48
CA SER A 285 -14.57 -25.42 -18.36
C SER A 285 -14.34 -24.03 -18.96
N LEU A 286 -13.20 -23.39 -18.66
CA LEU A 286 -12.89 -22.06 -19.17
C LEU A 286 -12.32 -22.15 -20.59
N SER A 287 -13.07 -21.63 -21.56
CA SER A 287 -12.54 -21.38 -22.91
C SER A 287 -11.53 -20.23 -22.86
N PRO A 288 -10.32 -20.40 -23.43
CA PRO A 288 -9.33 -19.34 -23.52
C PRO A 288 -9.72 -18.30 -24.56
N ASP A 289 -9.52 -17.03 -24.23
CA ASP A 289 -9.67 -15.91 -25.16
C ASP A 289 -8.36 -15.69 -25.93
N VAL A 290 -7.22 -15.94 -25.27
CA VAL A 290 -5.89 -15.89 -25.87
C VAL A 290 -4.99 -16.98 -25.31
N VAL A 291 -4.08 -17.47 -26.14
CA VAL A 291 -3.11 -18.52 -25.79
C VAL A 291 -1.70 -17.97 -25.93
N VAL A 292 -0.86 -18.23 -24.93
CA VAL A 292 0.56 -17.89 -24.91
C VAL A 292 1.39 -19.17 -25.06
N CYS A 293 2.38 -19.14 -25.95
CA CYS A 293 3.27 -20.27 -26.22
C CYS A 293 4.70 -19.78 -26.47
N LYS A 294 5.68 -20.50 -25.92
CA LYS A 294 7.09 -20.15 -26.09
C LYS A 294 7.66 -20.57 -27.45
N ASP A 295 7.06 -21.60 -28.07
CA ASP A 295 7.51 -22.20 -29.32
C ASP A 295 7.13 -21.40 -30.58
N GLY A 296 6.40 -20.28 -30.43
CA GLY A 296 6.00 -19.43 -31.55
C GLY A 296 5.07 -20.11 -32.54
N SER A 297 4.36 -21.17 -32.11
CA SER A 297 3.40 -21.88 -32.96
C SER A 297 2.36 -20.93 -33.55
N ASN A 298 1.90 -21.23 -34.78
CA ASN A 298 0.85 -20.45 -35.42
C ASN A 298 -0.42 -20.39 -34.52
N GLY A 299 -0.87 -19.17 -34.20
CA GLY A 299 -2.11 -18.93 -33.44
C GLY A 299 -1.93 -18.67 -31.94
N CYS A 300 -0.71 -18.49 -31.43
CA CYS A 300 -0.47 -18.07 -30.04
C CYS A 300 0.52 -16.89 -29.94
N LEU A 301 0.41 -16.14 -28.84
CA LEU A 301 1.29 -15.01 -28.52
C LEU A 301 2.61 -15.50 -27.89
N GLY A 302 3.70 -14.79 -28.15
CA GLY A 302 5.03 -15.15 -27.65
C GLY A 302 5.33 -14.69 -26.22
N THR A 303 4.59 -13.73 -25.67
CA THR A 303 4.82 -13.19 -24.31
C THR A 303 3.50 -13.07 -23.55
N ILE A 304 3.56 -13.19 -22.22
CA ILE A 304 2.37 -13.04 -21.37
C ILE A 304 1.98 -11.56 -21.30
N GLN A 305 2.94 -10.62 -21.34
CA GLN A 305 2.60 -9.20 -21.41
C GLN A 305 1.75 -8.86 -22.64
N ALA A 306 2.07 -9.40 -23.82
CA ALA A 306 1.26 -9.17 -25.02
C ALA A 306 -0.19 -9.72 -24.86
N ALA A 307 -0.35 -10.82 -24.14
CA ALA A 307 -1.67 -11.36 -23.83
C ALA A 307 -2.45 -10.45 -22.88
N VAL A 308 -1.81 -9.90 -21.85
CA VAL A 308 -2.42 -8.90 -20.96
C VAL A 308 -2.81 -7.64 -21.73
N ASP A 309 -1.94 -7.17 -22.62
CA ASP A 309 -2.20 -5.97 -23.41
C ASP A 309 -3.39 -6.14 -24.37
N SER A 310 -3.62 -7.36 -24.86
CA SER A 310 -4.76 -7.73 -25.72
C SER A 310 -6.10 -7.77 -24.99
N ALA A 311 -6.11 -7.83 -23.65
CA ALA A 311 -7.34 -7.82 -22.87
C ALA A 311 -8.09 -6.48 -23.04
N PRO A 312 -9.42 -6.46 -23.20
CA PRO A 312 -10.18 -5.22 -23.26
C PRO A 312 -10.02 -4.38 -21.99
N SER A 313 -9.76 -3.08 -22.15
CA SER A 313 -9.76 -2.15 -21.02
C SER A 313 -11.17 -2.00 -20.45
N HIS A 314 -11.30 -2.10 -19.13
CA HIS A 314 -12.54 -2.08 -18.37
C HIS A 314 -13.55 -3.17 -18.81
N GLY A 315 -13.05 -4.31 -19.29
CA GLY A 315 -13.87 -5.45 -19.69
C GLY A 315 -14.69 -6.00 -18.51
N SER A 316 -15.99 -6.19 -18.71
CA SER A 316 -16.91 -6.76 -17.71
C SER A 316 -16.93 -8.30 -17.74
N ALA A 317 -16.51 -8.91 -18.85
CA ALA A 317 -16.38 -10.36 -19.00
C ALA A 317 -15.00 -10.84 -18.54
N LEU A 318 -14.92 -12.11 -18.09
CA LEU A 318 -13.65 -12.77 -17.83
C LEU A 318 -12.83 -12.88 -19.11
N PHE A 319 -11.59 -12.42 -19.07
CA PHE A 319 -10.60 -12.58 -20.14
C PHE A 319 -9.57 -13.63 -19.72
N VAL A 320 -9.62 -14.81 -20.34
CA VAL A 320 -8.86 -15.99 -19.98
C VAL A 320 -7.60 -16.09 -20.84
N ILE A 321 -6.45 -15.87 -20.22
CA ILE A 321 -5.12 -16.02 -20.81
C ILE A 321 -4.61 -17.42 -20.47
N LYS A 322 -4.60 -18.31 -21.45
CA LYS A 322 -4.04 -19.65 -21.30
C LYS A 322 -2.55 -19.62 -21.60
N ILE A 323 -1.74 -20.00 -20.62
CA ILE A 323 -0.29 -20.01 -20.73
C ILE A 323 0.15 -21.46 -20.82
N LYS A 324 0.68 -21.86 -21.99
CA LYS A 324 1.17 -23.21 -22.20
C LYS A 324 2.38 -23.51 -21.32
N GLU A 325 2.68 -24.79 -21.13
CA GLU A 325 3.90 -25.23 -20.45
C GLU A 325 5.16 -24.54 -20.99
N GLY A 326 6.07 -24.20 -20.08
CA GLY A 326 7.26 -23.42 -20.38
C GLY A 326 7.70 -22.55 -19.22
N VAL A 327 8.96 -22.11 -19.29
CA VAL A 327 9.53 -21.10 -18.39
C VAL A 327 9.53 -19.76 -19.10
N TYR A 328 8.77 -18.80 -18.58
CA TYR A 328 8.62 -17.44 -19.10
C TYR A 328 9.39 -16.49 -18.18
N ASP A 329 10.54 -16.01 -18.66
CA ASP A 329 11.38 -15.05 -17.93
C ASP A 329 10.95 -13.63 -18.32
N GLU A 330 9.92 -13.11 -17.64
CA GLU A 330 9.32 -11.82 -17.93
C GLU A 330 8.68 -11.18 -16.69
N ILE A 331 8.65 -9.86 -16.65
CA ILE A 331 7.95 -9.09 -15.63
C ILE A 331 6.58 -8.70 -16.19
N VAL A 332 5.56 -9.48 -15.82
CA VAL A 332 4.18 -9.25 -16.24
C VAL A 332 3.55 -8.17 -15.38
N ARG A 333 3.10 -7.08 -16.00
CA ARG A 333 2.30 -6.04 -15.35
C ARG A 333 0.88 -6.09 -15.88
N VAL A 334 -0.08 -6.16 -14.97
CA VAL A 334 -1.51 -6.01 -15.28
C VAL A 334 -1.90 -4.57 -14.95
N PRO A 335 -2.06 -3.69 -15.96
CA PRO A 335 -2.53 -2.33 -15.74
C PRO A 335 -3.90 -2.33 -15.05
N TYR A 336 -4.16 -1.32 -14.23
CA TYR A 336 -5.43 -1.20 -13.49
C TYR A 336 -6.68 -1.22 -14.37
N ASP A 337 -6.59 -0.74 -15.61
CA ASP A 337 -7.70 -0.78 -16.56
C ASP A 337 -7.96 -2.19 -17.13
N LYS A 338 -7.02 -3.13 -17.02
CA LYS A 338 -7.25 -4.53 -17.41
C LYS A 338 -7.99 -5.27 -16.29
N THR A 339 -9.31 -5.15 -16.29
CA THR A 339 -10.19 -5.82 -15.31
C THR A 339 -10.54 -7.24 -15.74
N ASN A 340 -10.84 -8.11 -14.76
CA ASN A 340 -11.35 -9.48 -14.98
C ASN A 340 -10.42 -10.41 -15.78
N VAL A 341 -9.10 -10.21 -15.68
CA VAL A 341 -8.10 -11.08 -16.31
C VAL A 341 -7.85 -12.33 -15.46
N VAL A 342 -7.77 -13.49 -16.11
CA VAL A 342 -7.47 -14.79 -15.50
C VAL A 342 -6.26 -15.41 -16.19
N PHE A 343 -5.25 -15.80 -15.42
CA PHE A 343 -4.12 -16.59 -15.91
C PHE A 343 -4.38 -18.07 -15.66
N LEU A 344 -4.29 -18.89 -16.72
CA LEU A 344 -4.50 -20.34 -16.65
C LEU A 344 -3.27 -21.07 -17.19
N GLY A 345 -2.47 -21.66 -16.31
CA GLY A 345 -1.32 -22.50 -16.69
C GLY A 345 -1.71 -23.92 -17.12
N ASP A 346 -0.77 -24.68 -17.69
CA ASP A 346 -0.93 -26.11 -17.98
C ASP A 346 -0.75 -27.01 -16.75
N GLY A 347 -0.22 -26.46 -15.66
CA GLY A 347 -0.13 -27.13 -14.37
C GLY A 347 0.97 -26.55 -13.50
N MET A 348 0.90 -26.87 -12.21
CA MET A 348 1.95 -26.56 -11.24
C MET A 348 3.29 -27.15 -11.71
N GLY A 349 4.34 -26.33 -11.77
CA GLY A 349 5.67 -26.74 -12.23
C GLY A 349 5.82 -26.94 -13.75
N LYS A 350 4.73 -26.87 -14.53
CA LYS A 350 4.78 -26.92 -16.01
C LYS A 350 4.83 -25.54 -16.61
N THR A 351 3.97 -24.66 -16.15
CA THR A 351 3.98 -23.24 -16.50
C THR A 351 4.66 -22.50 -15.36
N VAL A 352 5.80 -21.89 -15.63
CA VAL A 352 6.58 -21.12 -14.66
C VAL A 352 6.79 -19.73 -15.21
N ILE A 353 6.27 -18.72 -14.51
CA ILE A 353 6.62 -17.32 -14.75
C ILE A 353 7.72 -16.97 -13.76
N THR A 354 8.81 -16.39 -14.24
CA THR A 354 9.97 -16.04 -13.44
C THR A 354 10.45 -14.64 -13.79
N GLY A 355 11.21 -14.05 -12.88
CA GLY A 355 11.90 -12.78 -13.07
C GLY A 355 12.98 -12.61 -12.01
N ASN A 356 14.00 -11.83 -12.32
CA ASN A 356 15.21 -11.69 -11.51
C ASN A 356 15.41 -10.27 -10.91
N LEU A 357 14.37 -9.43 -10.98
CA LEU A 357 14.41 -8.10 -10.38
C LEU A 357 14.36 -8.18 -8.85
N ASN A 358 15.24 -7.42 -8.19
CA ASN A 358 15.27 -7.29 -6.73
C ASN A 358 15.48 -5.84 -6.32
N ALA A 359 15.06 -5.49 -5.09
CA ALA A 359 15.06 -4.11 -4.60
C ALA A 359 16.46 -3.54 -4.32
N GLN A 360 17.52 -4.37 -4.35
CA GLN A 360 18.90 -3.92 -4.23
C GLN A 360 19.46 -3.43 -5.56
N MET A 361 18.79 -3.70 -6.69
CA MET A 361 19.19 -3.19 -7.99
C MET A 361 18.89 -1.70 -8.12
N ILE A 362 19.82 -0.96 -8.76
CA ILE A 362 19.65 0.47 -9.01
C ILE A 362 18.42 0.70 -9.91
N GLY A 363 17.51 1.57 -9.45
CA GLY A 363 16.29 1.93 -10.18
C GLY A 363 15.17 0.91 -10.06
N VAL A 364 15.25 -0.05 -9.12
CA VAL A 364 14.22 -1.04 -8.86
C VAL A 364 13.75 -0.88 -7.41
N SER A 365 12.44 -0.80 -7.20
CA SER A 365 11.84 -0.82 -5.85
C SER A 365 11.09 -2.13 -5.64
N THR A 366 10.73 -2.46 -4.39
CA THR A 366 9.91 -3.64 -4.07
C THR A 366 8.64 -3.71 -4.95
N TYR A 367 7.99 -2.58 -5.22
CA TYR A 367 6.81 -2.51 -6.10
C TYR A 367 7.09 -3.01 -7.53
N ASN A 368 8.34 -2.92 -8.00
CA ASN A 368 8.72 -3.33 -9.35
C ASN A 368 9.28 -4.76 -9.42
N THR A 369 9.43 -5.45 -8.29
CA THR A 369 10.01 -6.81 -8.23
C THR A 369 8.99 -7.94 -8.38
N ALA A 370 7.70 -7.61 -8.36
CA ALA A 370 6.65 -8.61 -8.41
C ALA A 370 6.70 -9.44 -9.70
N THR A 371 6.60 -10.76 -9.54
CA THR A 371 6.33 -11.75 -10.59
C THR A 371 5.05 -12.48 -10.20
N VAL A 372 4.32 -13.00 -11.19
CA VAL A 372 2.97 -13.57 -11.00
C VAL A 372 3.07 -15.00 -10.53
#